data_AF-A0A7T8QWM7-F1
#
_entry.id   AF-A0A7T8QWM7-F1
#
_cell.length_a   1.000
_cell.length_b   1.000
_cell.length_c   1.000
_cell.angle_alpha   90.00
_cell.angle_beta   90.00
_cell.angle_gamma   90.00
#
_symmetry.space_group_name_H-M   'P 1'
#
loop_
_entity.id
_entity.type
_entity.pdbx_description
1 polymer ?
#
loop_
_entity_poly.entity_id
_entity_poly.type
_entity_poly.pdbx_seq_one_letter_code
_entity_poly.pdbx_strand_id
1 'polypeptide(L)'
;MVKKNYPTGNYEWQQDGAPSHMAAKIQKFCKDNMAHFWPKNFWPPSSPDLNPLDFFWWGAIESKTNRTPHLNLDSLKATIIKEWDNYPEKQIINACKRFRPRLEAVVKANGGHIE
;
A
#
# COMPACT_ATOMS: atom_id res chain seq x y z
N MET A 1 13.55 -10.10 -1.56
CA MET A 1 12.53 -9.78 -0.55
C MET A 1 11.16 -10.34 -0.93
N VAL A 2 10.51 -9.92 -2.02
CA VAL A 2 9.20 -10.49 -2.42
C VAL A 2 9.32 -11.94 -2.93
N LYS A 3 10.26 -12.22 -3.85
CA LYS A 3 10.54 -13.59 -4.33
C LYS A 3 10.97 -14.59 -3.24
N LYS A 4 11.43 -14.09 -2.08
CA LYS A 4 11.80 -14.93 -0.92
C LYS A 4 10.55 -15.40 -0.17
N ASN A 5 9.57 -14.51 0.00
CA ASN A 5 8.35 -14.78 0.76
C ASN A 5 7.23 -15.37 -0.11
N TYR A 6 7.26 -15.10 -1.42
CA TYR A 6 6.30 -15.58 -2.41
C TYR A 6 7.03 -16.22 -3.61
N PRO A 7 7.69 -17.38 -3.42
CA PRO A 7 8.54 -17.99 -4.44
C PRO A 7 7.74 -18.45 -5.68
N THR A 8 6.46 -18.76 -5.51
CA THR A 8 5.56 -19.17 -6.59
C THR A 8 4.89 -18.00 -7.31
N GLY A 9 5.12 -16.77 -6.85
CA GLY A 9 4.50 -15.59 -7.47
C GLY A 9 3.03 -15.36 -7.11
N ASN A 10 2.53 -15.97 -6.03
CA ASN A 10 1.12 -15.84 -5.61
C ASN A 10 0.83 -14.47 -4.95
N TYR A 11 1.05 -13.37 -5.68
CA TYR A 11 0.76 -12.00 -5.25
C TYR A 11 0.52 -11.08 -6.46
N GLU A 12 -0.23 -10.01 -6.22
CA GLU A 12 -0.37 -8.88 -7.14
C GLU A 12 0.50 -7.72 -6.66
N TRP A 13 1.31 -7.15 -7.55
CA TRP A 13 2.10 -5.94 -7.30
C TRP A 13 1.35 -4.73 -7.86
N GLN A 14 0.95 -3.84 -6.96
CA GLN A 14 0.25 -2.61 -7.26
C GLN A 14 1.03 -1.40 -6.72
N GLN A 15 0.99 -0.30 -7.46
CA GLN A 15 1.55 1.01 -7.08
C GLN A 15 0.57 2.11 -7.50
N ASP A 16 0.63 3.25 -6.80
CA ASP A 16 -0.13 4.45 -7.16
C ASP A 16 0.47 5.14 -8.40
N GLY A 17 -0.23 6.17 -8.88
CA GLY A 17 0.12 6.93 -10.08
C GLY A 17 1.20 7.99 -9.87
N ALA A 18 2.07 7.89 -8.86
CA ALA A 18 3.13 8.87 -8.65
C ALA A 18 4.08 8.93 -9.87
N PRO A 19 4.61 10.11 -10.26
CA PRO A 19 5.45 10.24 -11.46
C PRO A 19 6.65 9.29 -11.50
N SER A 20 7.26 9.00 -10.35
CA SER A 20 8.35 8.02 -10.22
C SER A 20 7.90 6.60 -10.58
N HIS A 21 6.71 6.18 -10.17
CA HIS A 21 6.14 4.88 -10.49
C HIS A 21 5.70 4.79 -11.96
N MET A 22 5.24 5.89 -12.55
CA MET A 22 4.83 5.95 -13.96
C MET A 22 5.99 5.98 -14.96
N ALA A 23 7.22 6.24 -14.50
CA ALA A 23 8.40 6.30 -15.34
C ALA A 23 8.64 4.99 -16.11
N ALA A 24 8.96 5.08 -17.40
CA ALA A 24 9.12 3.92 -18.28
C ALA A 24 10.15 2.90 -17.74
N LYS A 25 11.25 3.38 -17.15
CA LYS A 25 12.28 2.54 -16.53
C LYS A 25 11.73 1.73 -15.36
N ILE A 26 10.89 2.32 -14.52
CA ILE A 26 10.28 1.65 -13.36
C ILE A 26 9.21 0.67 -13.81
N GLN A 27 8.33 1.06 -14.74
CA GLN A 27 7.34 0.17 -15.33
C GLN A 27 7.99 -1.07 -15.97
N LYS A 28 9.09 -0.89 -16.71
CA LYS A 28 9.87 -2.01 -17.28
C LYS A 28 10.45 -2.89 -16.17
N PHE A 29 11.08 -2.29 -15.16
CA PHE A 29 11.63 -3.03 -14.03
C PHE A 29 10.57 -3.87 -13.33
N CYS A 30 9.41 -3.31 -13.00
CA CYS A 30 8.33 -4.04 -12.34
C CYS A 30 7.78 -5.17 -13.22
N LYS A 31 7.59 -4.91 -14.52
CA LYS A 31 7.15 -5.94 -15.49
C LYS A 31 8.13 -7.11 -15.57
N ASP A 32 9.44 -6.85 -15.52
CA ASP A 32 10.47 -7.89 -15.65
C ASP A 32 10.71 -8.65 -14.34
N ASN A 33 10.37 -8.06 -13.18
CA ASN A 33 10.80 -8.57 -11.87
C ASN A 33 9.68 -9.01 -10.92
N MET A 34 8.45 -8.55 -11.13
CA MET A 34 7.28 -8.89 -10.30
C MET A 34 6.42 -9.93 -11.01
N ALA A 35 5.84 -10.88 -10.26
CA ALA A 35 5.09 -12.00 -10.83
C ALA A 35 3.82 -11.55 -11.56
N HIS A 36 2.99 -10.77 -10.87
CA HIS A 36 1.81 -10.12 -11.44
C HIS A 36 1.90 -8.64 -11.13
N PHE A 37 2.02 -7.81 -12.17
CA PHE A 37 2.19 -6.37 -12.04
C PHE A 37 1.03 -5.64 -12.70
N TRP A 38 0.43 -4.70 -11.97
CA TRP A 38 -0.58 -3.80 -12.51
C TRP A 38 0.11 -2.60 -13.15
N PRO A 39 0.14 -2.51 -14.50
CA PRO A 39 0.83 -1.41 -15.18
C PRO A 39 0.12 -0.08 -14.91
N LYS A 40 0.81 1.03 -15.19
CA LYS A 40 0.33 2.41 -14.94
C LYS A 40 -1.09 2.75 -15.43
N ASN A 41 -1.63 2.03 -16.42
CA ASN A 41 -2.97 2.28 -16.97
C ASN A 41 -4.06 1.41 -16.33
N PHE A 42 -3.69 0.51 -15.41
CA PHE A 42 -4.63 -0.41 -14.75
C PHE A 42 -5.24 0.20 -13.48
N TRP A 43 -4.45 0.97 -12.73
CA TRP A 43 -4.92 1.63 -11.51
C TRP A 43 -5.53 3.00 -11.82
N PRO A 44 -6.74 3.31 -11.31
CA PRO A 44 -7.36 4.60 -11.54
C PRO A 44 -6.57 5.75 -10.87
N PRO A 45 -6.46 6.92 -11.52
CA PRO A 45 -5.82 8.07 -10.91
C PRO A 45 -6.57 8.52 -9.65
N SER A 46 -5.85 9.14 -8.71
CA SER A 46 -6.42 9.77 -7.50
C SER A 46 -7.36 8.86 -6.70
N SER A 47 -7.00 7.58 -6.55
CA SER A 47 -7.82 6.57 -5.87
C SER A 47 -7.20 6.06 -4.55
N PRO A 48 -6.96 6.94 -3.55
CA PRO A 48 -6.48 6.51 -2.23
C PRO A 48 -7.47 5.58 -1.55
N ASP A 49 -8.77 5.70 -1.88
CA ASP A 49 -9.85 4.85 -1.39
C ASP A 49 -9.69 3.38 -1.75
N LEU A 50 -8.85 3.05 -2.73
CA LEU A 50 -8.60 1.69 -3.15
C LEU A 50 -7.27 1.16 -2.61
N ASN A 51 -6.36 2.02 -2.15
CA ASN A 51 -5.04 1.60 -1.69
C ASN A 51 -5.05 1.29 -0.19
N PRO A 52 -4.84 0.03 0.25
CA PRO A 52 -4.79 -0.31 1.68
C PRO A 52 -3.70 0.42 2.46
N LEU A 53 -2.66 0.88 1.77
CA LEU A 53 -1.64 1.71 2.39
C LEU A 53 -2.22 3.07 2.80
N ASP A 54 -3.03 3.68 1.94
CA ASP A 54 -3.57 5.04 2.14
C ASP A 54 -4.81 5.03 3.05
N PHE A 55 -5.81 4.19 2.78
CA PHE A 55 -7.05 4.20 3.59
C PHE A 55 -6.87 3.59 4.99
N PHE A 56 -5.72 2.96 5.27
CA PHE A 56 -5.51 2.28 6.55
C PHE A 56 -4.07 2.37 7.08
N TRP A 57 -3.09 1.80 6.38
CA TRP A 57 -1.79 1.49 6.97
C TRP A 57 -1.04 2.72 7.48
N TRP A 58 -0.97 3.80 6.69
CA TRP A 58 -0.26 5.01 7.06
C TRP A 58 -0.86 5.68 8.29
N GLY A 59 -2.17 5.90 8.31
CA GLY A 59 -2.84 6.46 9.48
C GLY A 59 -2.71 5.56 10.72
N ALA A 60 -2.75 4.23 10.53
CA ALA A 60 -2.60 3.28 11.62
C ALA A 60 -1.21 3.33 12.27
N ILE A 61 -0.13 3.31 11.48
CA ILE A 61 1.23 3.42 12.00
C ILE A 61 1.47 4.83 12.57
N GLU A 62 1.06 5.88 11.88
CA GLU A 62 1.23 7.26 12.32
C GLU A 62 0.57 7.50 13.69
N SER A 63 -0.66 7.00 13.89
CA SER A 63 -1.37 7.12 15.18
C SER A 63 -0.66 6.46 16.37
N LYS A 64 0.25 5.53 16.09
CA LYS A 64 1.07 4.83 17.10
C LYS A 64 2.41 5.51 17.28
N THR A 65 3.08 5.85 16.19
CA THR A 65 4.41 6.46 16.22
C THR A 65 4.37 7.88 16.76
N ASN A 66 3.28 8.62 16.54
CA ASN A 66 3.17 10.04 16.91
C ASN A 66 2.48 10.26 18.26
N ARG A 67 2.34 9.22 19.09
CA ARG A 67 1.80 9.34 20.47
C ARG A 67 2.70 10.18 21.38
N THR A 68 3.99 10.26 21.05
CA THR A 68 4.98 11.05 21.78
C THR A 68 5.90 11.74 20.78
N PRO A 69 6.45 12.93 21.11
CA PRO A 69 7.47 13.58 20.29
C PRO A 69 8.73 12.74 20.14
N HIS A 70 9.40 12.89 19.00
CA HIS A 70 10.69 12.28 18.71
C HIS A 70 11.79 13.33 18.84
N LEU A 71 12.90 12.97 19.47
CA LEU A 71 14.03 13.90 19.69
C LEU A 71 14.85 14.12 18.42
N ASN A 72 14.88 13.13 17.53
CA ASN A 72 15.62 13.15 16.28
C ASN A 72 15.09 12.09 15.30
N LEU A 73 15.65 12.11 14.08
CA LEU A 73 15.29 11.17 13.02
C LEU A 73 15.48 9.70 13.42
N ASP A 74 16.51 9.37 14.20
CA ASP A 74 16.80 7.99 14.57
C ASP A 74 15.77 7.45 15.58
N SER A 75 15.34 8.28 16.54
CA SER A 75 14.25 7.94 17.46
C SER A 75 12.92 7.72 16.73
N LEU A 76 12.64 8.53 15.70
CA LEU A 76 11.47 8.34 14.84
C LEU A 76 11.55 7.02 14.06
N LYS A 77 12.67 6.75 13.39
CA LYS A 77 12.89 5.50 12.63
C LYS A 77 12.77 4.27 13.53
N ALA A 78 13.37 4.30 14.71
CA ALA A 78 13.31 3.21 15.69
C ALA A 78 11.86 2.95 16.13
N THR A 79 11.09 4.01 16.35
CA THR A 79 9.67 3.88 16.71
C THR A 79 8.84 3.32 15.55
N ILE A 80 9.06 3.78 14.32
CA ILE A 80 8.38 3.23 13.14
C ILE A 80 8.66 1.73 12.98
N ILE A 81 9.91 1.31 13.08
CA ILE A 81 10.29 -0.12 12.98
C ILE A 81 9.64 -0.93 14.10
N LYS A 82 9.69 -0.42 15.34
CA LYS A 82 9.04 -1.08 16.48
C LYS A 82 7.54 -1.25 16.26
N GLU A 83 6.82 -0.20 15.85
CA GLU A 83 5.38 -0.30 15.63
C GLU A 83 5.03 -1.16 14.42
N TRP A 84 5.89 -1.17 13.39
CA TRP A 84 5.77 -2.06 12.22
C TRP A 84 5.85 -3.53 12.65
N ASP A 85 6.90 -3.91 13.37
CA ASP A 85 7.17 -5.30 13.76
C ASP A 85 6.13 -5.83 14.76
N ASN A 86 5.55 -4.95 15.58
CA ASN A 86 4.52 -5.30 16.56
C ASN A 86 3.08 -5.13 16.03
N TYR A 87 2.89 -4.69 14.78
CA TYR A 87 1.54 -4.44 14.28
C TYR A 87 0.79 -5.77 14.07
N PRO A 88 -0.45 -5.93 14.58
CA PRO A 88 -1.16 -7.19 14.47
C PRO A 88 -1.43 -7.59 13.01
N GLU A 89 -0.91 -8.73 12.56
CA GLU A 89 -1.09 -9.25 11.20
C GLU A 89 -2.57 -9.34 10.79
N LYS A 90 -3.44 -9.77 11.73
CA LYS A 90 -4.90 -9.84 11.52
C LYS A 90 -5.49 -8.51 11.03
N GLN A 91 -4.99 -7.38 11.53
CA GLN A 91 -5.47 -6.06 11.14
C GLN A 91 -5.03 -5.71 9.72
N ILE A 92 -3.81 -6.08 9.33
CA ILE A 92 -3.30 -5.92 7.95
C ILE A 92 -4.13 -6.76 6.98
N ILE A 93 -4.39 -8.03 7.31
CA ILE A 93 -5.23 -8.93 6.50
C ILE A 93 -6.65 -8.35 6.34
N ASN A 94 -7.24 -7.84 7.42
CA ASN A 94 -8.56 -7.21 7.37
C ASN A 94 -8.57 -5.96 6.49
N ALA A 95 -7.53 -5.13 6.53
CA ALA A 95 -7.39 -3.99 5.64
C ALA A 95 -7.32 -4.42 4.18
N CYS A 96 -6.51 -5.42 3.84
CA CYS A 96 -6.44 -5.96 2.47
C CYS A 96 -7.78 -6.54 2.00
N LYS A 97 -8.52 -7.22 2.88
CA LYS A 97 -9.87 -7.75 2.57
C LYS A 97 -10.89 -6.65 2.24
N ARG A 98 -10.68 -5.40 2.71
CA ARG A 98 -11.54 -4.26 2.39
C ARG A 98 -11.35 -3.73 0.97
N PHE A 99 -10.31 -4.15 0.25
CA PHE A 99 -10.08 -3.74 -1.14
C PHE A 99 -11.28 -4.02 -2.03
N ARG A 100 -11.81 -5.27 -2.00
CA ARG A 100 -12.90 -5.68 -2.89
C ARG A 100 -14.21 -4.93 -2.61
N PRO A 101 -14.71 -4.83 -1.37
CA PRO A 101 -15.88 -4.02 -1.07
C PRO A 101 -15.71 -2.53 -1.43
N ARG A 102 -14.52 -1.95 -1.23
CA ARG A 102 -14.24 -0.57 -1.60
C ARG A 102 -14.26 -0.37 -3.12
N LEU A 103 -13.70 -1.31 -3.89
CA LEU A 103 -13.79 -1.30 -5.34
C LEU A 103 -15.25 -1.33 -5.82
N GLU A 104 -16.08 -2.20 -5.23
CA GLU A 104 -17.51 -2.29 -5.56
C GLU A 104 -18.26 -0.99 -5.22
N ALA A 105 -17.91 -0.34 -4.10
CA ALA A 105 -18.46 0.95 -3.73
C ALA A 105 -18.05 2.07 -4.70
N VAL A 106 -16.79 2.13 -5.15
CA VAL A 106 -16.34 3.07 -6.18
C VAL A 106 -17.09 2.84 -7.49
N VAL A 107 -17.27 1.60 -7.91
CA VAL A 107 -18.06 1.26 -9.11
C VAL A 107 -19.51 1.73 -8.96
N LYS A 108 -20.15 1.49 -7.80
CA LYS A 108 -21.51 1.96 -7.50
C LYS A 108 -21.60 3.49 -7.49
N ALA A 109 -20.53 4.17 -7.09
CA ALA A 109 -20.41 5.62 -7.14
C ALA A 109 -20.02 6.15 -8.53
N ASN A 110 -20.00 5.32 -9.58
CA ASN A 110 -19.57 5.68 -10.93
C ASN A 110 -18.15 6.30 -10.97
N GLY A 111 -17.23 5.77 -10.16
CA GLY A 111 -15.87 6.30 -10.03
C GLY A 111 -15.72 7.46 -9.03
N GLY A 112 -16.80 7.83 -8.32
CA GLY A 112 -16.77 8.83 -7.27
C GLY A 112 -16.04 8.37 -5.99
N HIS A 113 -15.72 9.34 -5.14
CA HIS A 113 -15.14 9.14 -3.82
C HIS A 113 -16.06 8.32 -2.90
N ILE A 114 -15.46 7.56 -1.98
CA ILE A 114 -16.15 6.76 -0.96
C ILE A 114 -15.50 6.94 0.42
N GLU A 115 -16.29 6.86 1.49
CA GLU A 115 -15.81 6.85 2.89
C GLU A 115 -15.85 5.43 3.48
#